data_AF-W7KRN7-F1
#
_entry.id   AF-W7KRN7-F1
#
_cell.length_a   1.000
_cell.length_b   1.000
_cell.length_c   1.000
_cell.angle_alpha   90.00
_cell.angle_beta   90.00
_cell.angle_gamma   90.00
#
_symmetry.space_group_name_H-M   'P 1'
#
loop_
_entity.id
_entity.type
_entity.pdbx_description
1 polymer ?
#
loop_
_entity_poly.entity_id
_entity_poly.type
_entity_poly.pdbx_seq_one_letter_code
_entity_poly.pdbx_strand_id
1 'polypeptide(L)'
;MEAIYNIGIYFLLMYFMISSISKILNLSQFSNTVMEYNVLPDKSAKLFGILLPFIELLASISLLLDSTKIYGLMALIFLLFCFGFSVIRVIKSGKKITCGCYGKLMDSKVDNLTLIKIL
;
A
#
# COMPACT_ATOMS: atom_id res chain seq x y z
N MET A 1 25.73 9.27 -9.25
CA MET A 1 24.28 9.52 -9.37
C MET A 1 23.52 8.24 -9.72
N GLU A 2 23.96 7.49 -10.74
CA GLU A 2 23.25 6.29 -11.23
C GLU A 2 23.15 5.12 -10.24
N ALA A 3 24.19 4.88 -9.43
CA ALA A 3 24.17 3.81 -8.44
C ALA A 3 23.07 4.01 -7.38
N ILE A 4 22.90 5.24 -6.88
CA ILE A 4 21.87 5.58 -5.88
C ILE A 4 20.46 5.41 -6.49
N TYR A 5 20.29 5.82 -7.74
CA TYR A 5 19.03 5.67 -8.47
C TYR A 5 18.63 4.19 -8.64
N ASN A 6 19.57 3.35 -9.07
CA ASN A 6 19.31 1.92 -9.25
C ASN A 6 19.02 1.21 -7.93
N ILE A 7 19.75 1.54 -6.84
CA ILE A 7 19.47 1.01 -5.51
C ILE A 7 18.04 1.34 -5.07
N GLY A 8 17.61 2.59 -5.26
CA GLY A 8 16.24 3.01 -4.93
C GLY A 8 15.17 2.23 -5.69
N ILE A 9 15.41 1.93 -6.97
CA ILE A 9 14.50 1.12 -7.79
C ILE A 9 14.41 -0.31 -7.27
N TYR A 10 15.54 -0.97 -7.02
CA TYR A 10 15.53 -2.34 -6.51
C TYR A 10 14.86 -2.44 -5.14
N PHE A 11 15.05 -1.43 -4.30
CA PHE A 11 14.37 -1.33 -3.02
C PHE A 11 12.84 -1.21 -3.18
N LEU A 12 12.37 -0.29 -4.03
CA LEU A 12 10.93 -0.13 -4.31
C LEU A 12 10.33 -1.39 -4.92
N LEU A 13 11.05 -2.03 -5.84
CA LEU A 13 10.63 -3.28 -6.46
C LEU A 13 10.43 -4.38 -5.41
N MET A 14 11.43 -4.64 -4.56
CA MET A 14 11.32 -5.66 -3.51
C MET A 14 10.19 -5.32 -2.53
N TYR A 15 10.10 -4.06 -2.10
CA TYR A 15 9.08 -3.61 -1.16
C TYR A 15 7.66 -3.86 -1.69
N PHE A 16 7.37 -3.42 -2.91
CA PHE A 16 6.03 -3.57 -3.50
C PHE A 16 5.73 -5.00 -3.93
N MET A 17 6.72 -5.79 -4.36
CA MET A 17 6.53 -7.22 -4.60
C MET A 17 6.10 -7.94 -3.32
N ILE A 18 6.83 -7.75 -2.22
CA ILE A 18 6.51 -8.41 -0.95
C ILE A 18 5.14 -7.94 -0.44
N SER A 19 4.85 -6.65 -0.52
CA SER A 19 3.56 -6.09 -0.09
C SER A 19 2.39 -6.63 -0.93
N SER A 20 2.49 -6.60 -2.26
CA SER A 20 1.43 -7.08 -3.16
C SER A 20 1.18 -8.57 -3.00
N ILE A 21 2.23 -9.40 -2.92
CA ILE A 21 2.10 -10.85 -2.70
C ILE A 21 1.39 -11.13 -1.37
N SER A 22 1.79 -10.45 -0.27
CA SER A 22 1.14 -10.64 1.03
C SER A 22 -0.36 -10.26 1.00
N LYS A 23 -0.70 -9.19 0.26
CA LYS A 23 -2.10 -8.76 0.06
C LYS A 23 -2.89 -9.74 -0.80
N ILE A 24 -2.28 -10.32 -1.84
CA ILE A 24 -2.92 -11.33 -2.70
C ILE A 24 -3.20 -12.62 -1.89
N LEU A 25 -2.25 -13.07 -1.06
CA LEU A 25 -2.43 -14.24 -0.20
C LEU A 25 -3.59 -14.08 0.78
N ASN A 26 -3.84 -12.85 1.26
CA ASN A 26 -4.93 -12.53 2.19
C ASN A 26 -5.95 -11.55 1.58
N LEU A 27 -6.31 -11.74 0.31
CA LEU A 27 -7.10 -10.80 -0.48
C LEU A 27 -8.45 -10.46 0.17
N SER A 28 -9.14 -11.47 0.70
CA SER A 28 -10.42 -11.29 1.40
C SER A 28 -10.26 -10.35 2.61
N GLN A 29 -9.25 -10.59 3.43
CA GLN A 29 -8.97 -9.79 4.62
C GLN A 29 -8.54 -8.36 4.24
N PHE A 30 -7.66 -8.21 3.26
CA PHE A 30 -7.25 -6.89 2.79
C PHE A 30 -8.44 -6.09 2.23
N SER A 31 -9.33 -6.74 1.46
CA SER A 31 -10.55 -6.09 0.96
C SER A 31 -11.48 -5.62 2.10
N ASN A 32 -11.58 -6.41 3.18
CA ASN A 32 -12.34 -6.03 4.37
C ASN A 32 -11.69 -4.83 5.08
N THR A 33 -10.36 -4.84 5.25
CA THR A 33 -9.63 -3.70 5.80
C THR A 33 -9.84 -2.42 4.97
N VAL A 34 -9.86 -2.53 3.64
CA VAL A 34 -10.14 -1.37 2.76
C VAL A 34 -11.59 -0.87 2.90
N MET A 35 -12.55 -1.76 3.12
CA MET A 35 -13.93 -1.36 3.46
C MET A 35 -13.99 -0.66 4.84
N GLU A 36 -13.27 -1.18 5.83
CA GLU A 36 -13.19 -0.58 7.17
C GLU A 36 -12.63 0.85 7.16
N TYR A 37 -11.78 1.18 6.18
CA TYR A 37 -11.25 2.54 6.04
C TYR A 37 -12.37 3.58 5.81
N ASN A 38 -13.55 3.16 5.32
CA ASN A 38 -14.71 4.04 5.08
C ASN A 38 -14.37 5.28 4.22
N VAL A 39 -13.34 5.17 3.37
CA VAL A 39 -12.93 6.25 2.45
C VAL A 39 -13.81 6.27 1.19
N LEU A 40 -14.30 5.09 0.78
CA LEU A 40 -15.18 4.88 -0.37
C LEU A 40 -16.41 4.05 0.04
N PRO A 41 -17.51 4.09 -0.73
CA PRO A 41 -18.65 3.19 -0.54
C PRO A 41 -18.25 1.71 -0.60
N ASP A 42 -18.92 0.85 0.17
CA ASP A 42 -18.54 -0.57 0.36
C ASP A 42 -18.30 -1.34 -0.95
N LYS A 43 -19.18 -1.17 -1.95
CA LYS A 43 -19.03 -1.86 -3.24
C LYS A 43 -17.75 -1.45 -3.97
N SER A 44 -17.47 -0.14 -4.02
CA SER A 44 -16.23 0.37 -4.61
C SER A 44 -15.01 0.01 -3.77
N ALA A 45 -15.08 0.12 -2.44
CA ALA A 45 -13.98 -0.21 -1.54
C ALA A 45 -13.57 -1.68 -1.68
N LYS A 46 -14.54 -2.60 -1.80
CA LYS A 46 -14.28 -4.02 -2.06
C LYS A 46 -13.59 -4.26 -3.40
N LEU A 47 -14.07 -3.62 -4.46
CA LEU A 47 -13.47 -3.73 -5.79
C LEU A 47 -12.04 -3.17 -5.81
N PHE A 48 -11.84 -2.00 -5.21
CA PHE A 48 -10.51 -1.39 -5.06
C PHE A 48 -9.59 -2.27 -4.22
N GLY A 49 -10.05 -2.80 -3.08
CA GLY A 49 -9.27 -3.70 -2.25
C GLY A 49 -8.84 -4.98 -2.97
N ILE A 50 -9.63 -5.46 -3.92
CA ILE A 50 -9.27 -6.61 -4.76
C ILE A 50 -8.28 -6.22 -5.87
N LEU A 51 -8.49 -5.09 -6.55
CA LEU A 51 -7.68 -4.69 -7.70
C LEU A 51 -6.32 -4.09 -7.31
N LEU A 52 -6.25 -3.37 -6.18
CA LEU A 52 -5.06 -2.64 -5.75
C LEU A 52 -3.80 -3.53 -5.69
N PRO A 53 -3.83 -4.74 -5.09
CA PRO A 53 -2.66 -5.61 -5.02
C PRO A 53 -2.14 -6.03 -6.40
N PHE A 54 -3.02 -6.24 -7.38
CA PHE A 54 -2.62 -6.56 -8.75
C PHE A 54 -1.98 -5.35 -9.45
N ILE A 55 -2.53 -4.15 -9.23
CA ILE A 55 -1.95 -2.91 -9.79
C ILE A 55 -0.57 -2.66 -9.19
N GLU A 56 -0.40 -2.83 -7.88
CA GLU A 56 0.90 -2.75 -7.20
C GLU A 56 1.91 -3.75 -7.77
N LEU A 57 1.47 -5.00 -7.99
CA LEU A 57 2.32 -6.04 -8.57
C LEU A 57 2.76 -5.68 -10.00
N LEU A 58 1.82 -5.29 -10.86
CA LEU A 58 2.12 -4.87 -12.24
C LEU A 58 3.03 -3.64 -12.29
N ALA A 59 2.82 -2.65 -11.42
CA ALA A 59 3.67 -1.48 -11.31
C ALA A 59 5.09 -1.84 -10.86
N SER A 60 5.23 -2.79 -9.93
CA SER A 60 6.53 -3.28 -9.47
C SER A 60 7.29 -4.07 -10.55
N ILE A 61 6.59 -4.89 -11.33
CA ILE A 61 7.18 -5.64 -12.45
C ILE A 61 7.63 -4.68 -13.57
N SER A 62 6.89 -3.58 -13.78
CA SER A 62 7.23 -2.57 -14.79
C SER A 62 8.55 -1.85 -14.51
N LEU A 63 9.09 -1.93 -13.28
CA LEU A 63 10.42 -1.37 -12.95
C LEU A 63 11.58 -2.21 -13.49
N LEU A 64 11.34 -3.49 -13.84
CA LEU A 64 12.36 -4.38 -14.40
C LEU A 64 12.73 -4.04 -15.85
N LEU A 65 11.82 -3.39 -16.58
CA LEU A 65 11.98 -3.03 -17.97
C LEU A 65 12.36 -1.54 -18.07
N ASP A 66 13.52 -1.24 -18.67
CA ASP A 66 13.99 0.15 -18.79
C ASP A 66 13.00 1.06 -19.53
N SER A 67 12.30 0.52 -20.54
CA SER A 67 11.30 1.25 -21.32
C SER A 67 10.04 1.63 -20.53
N THR A 68 9.66 0.86 -19.51
CA THR A 68 8.43 1.09 -18.71
C THR A 68 8.71 1.56 -17.28
N LYS A 69 9.98 1.62 -16.88
CA LYS A 69 10.46 2.05 -15.56
C LYS A 69 9.88 3.36 -15.07
N ILE A 70 9.82 4.39 -15.92
CA ILE A 70 9.27 5.71 -15.57
C ILE A 70 7.78 5.60 -15.22
N TYR A 71 7.00 4.86 -16.02
CA TYR A 71 5.58 4.64 -15.76
C TYR A 71 5.35 3.83 -14.48
N GLY A 72 6.19 2.81 -14.24
CA GLY A 72 6.17 2.04 -12.99
C GLY A 72 6.43 2.91 -11.77
N LEU A 73 7.46 3.76 -11.80
CA LEU A 73 7.76 4.71 -10.73
C LEU A 73 6.60 5.67 -10.46
N MET A 74 6.02 6.27 -11.51
CA MET A 74 4.88 7.18 -11.37
C MET A 74 3.68 6.47 -10.75
N ALA A 75 3.38 5.25 -11.18
CA ALA A 75 2.30 4.45 -10.62
C ALA A 75 2.52 4.11 -9.14
N LEU A 76 3.74 3.70 -8.76
CA LEU A 76 4.06 3.40 -7.37
C LEU A 76 3.98 4.63 -6.46
N ILE A 77 4.48 5.78 -6.91
CA ILE A 77 4.39 7.04 -6.16
C ILE A 77 2.94 7.44 -5.97
N PHE A 78 2.13 7.34 -7.02
CA PHE A 78 0.70 7.61 -6.95
C PHE A 78 -0.01 6.69 -5.96
N LEU A 79 0.27 5.38 -6.00
CA LEU A 79 -0.28 4.40 -5.06
C LEU A 79 0.12 4.71 -3.61
N LEU A 80 1.39 5.04 -3.36
CA LEU A 80 1.88 5.49 -2.05
C LEU A 80 1.12 6.71 -1.55
N PHE A 81 0.85 7.68 -2.42
CA PHE A 81 0.12 8.88 -2.07
C PHE A 81 -1.34 8.58 -1.71
N CYS A 82 -2.03 7.77 -2.54
CA CYS A 82 -3.39 7.31 -2.26
C CYS A 82 -3.49 6.52 -0.94
N PHE A 83 -2.53 5.63 -0.70
CA PHE A 83 -2.46 4.84 0.52
C PHE A 83 -2.22 5.72 1.74
N GLY A 84 -1.21 6.60 1.69
CA GLY A 84 -0.90 7.54 2.77
C GLY A 84 -2.07 8.46 3.09
N PHE A 85 -2.77 8.99 2.07
CA PHE A 85 -3.97 9.80 2.26
C PHE A 85 -5.09 9.03 2.96
N SER A 86 -5.29 7.76 2.59
CA SER A 86 -6.30 6.89 3.19
C SER A 86 -5.99 6.62 4.66
N VAL A 87 -4.73 6.32 4.99
CA VAL A 87 -4.26 6.12 6.38
C VAL A 87 -4.43 7.40 7.21
N ILE A 88 -4.07 8.57 6.68
CA ILE A 88 -4.24 9.85 7.39
C ILE A 88 -5.73 10.12 7.69
N ARG A 89 -6.64 9.84 6.75
CA ARG A 89 -8.09 9.97 6.98
C ARG A 89 -8.57 9.04 8.09
N VAL A 90 -8.11 7.80 8.09
CA VAL A 90 -8.45 6.81 9.12
C VAL A 90 -7.97 7.28 10.50
N ILE A 91 -6.72 7.70 10.63
CA ILE A 91 -6.15 8.22 11.89
C ILE A 91 -6.97 9.41 12.40
N LYS A 92 -7.29 10.38 11.51
CA LYS A 92 -8.11 11.55 11.87
C LYS A 92 -9.53 11.18 12.31
N SER A 93 -10.07 10.06 11.81
CA SER A 93 -11.39 9.57 12.23
C SER A 93 -11.40 8.91 13.60
N GLY A 94 -10.23 8.71 14.24
CA GLY A 94 -10.10 8.06 15.55
C GLY A 94 -10.42 6.56 15.53
N LYS A 95 -10.57 5.96 14.34
CA LYS A 95 -10.85 4.53 14.18
C LYS A 95 -9.57 3.72 14.35
N LYS A 96 -9.62 2.69 15.19
CA LYS A 96 -8.54 1.70 15.31
C LYS A 96 -8.64 0.72 14.16
N ILE A 97 -7.86 0.95 13.11
CA ILE A 97 -7.79 0.03 11.97
C ILE A 97 -6.39 -0.57 11.91
N THR A 98 -6.31 -1.87 11.61
CA THR A 98 -5.04 -2.53 11.32
C THR A 98 -4.57 -2.12 9.93
N CYS A 99 -3.35 -1.56 9.84
CA CYS A 99 -2.76 -1.27 8.52
C CYS A 99 -2.42 -2.60 7.84
N GLY A 100 -3.22 -2.98 6.84
CA GLY A 100 -3.05 -4.23 6.09
C GLY A 100 -1.84 -4.26 5.13
N CYS A 101 -0.87 -3.35 5.26
CA CYS A 101 0.30 -3.22 4.35
C CYS A 101 1.07 -4.54 4.14
N TYR A 102 1.12 -5.38 5.18
CA TYR A 102 1.84 -6.65 5.21
C TYR A 102 0.91 -7.85 5.44
N GLY A 103 -0.41 -7.68 5.33
CA GLY A 103 -1.36 -8.71 5.75
C GLY A 103 -1.10 -9.15 7.19
N LYS A 104 -1.28 -10.44 7.48
CA LYS A 104 -1.11 -11.04 8.82
C LYS A 104 0.36 -11.19 9.27
N LEU A 105 1.34 -10.79 8.45
CA LEU A 105 2.77 -10.95 8.77
C LEU A 105 3.25 -9.93 9.80
N MET A 106 2.67 -8.72 9.78
CA MET A 106 2.96 -7.64 10.75
C MET A 106 1.66 -6.88 11.02
N ASP A 107 0.81 -7.40 11.91
CA ASP A 107 -0.39 -6.73 12.42
C ASP A 107 -0.01 -5.48 13.23
N SER A 108 0.25 -4.38 12.53
CA SER A 108 0.57 -3.09 13.14
C SER A 108 -0.76 -2.38 13.43
N LYS A 109 -1.27 -2.52 14.67
CA LYS A 109 -2.41 -1.73 15.14
C LYS A 109 -2.01 -0.26 15.16
N VAL A 110 -2.60 0.53 14.27
CA VAL A 110 -2.41 1.99 14.27
C VAL A 110 -3.42 2.57 15.26
N ASP A 111 -2.92 2.93 16.44
CA ASP A 111 -3.72 3.51 17.54
C ASP A 111 -3.29 4.98 17.77
N ASN A 112 -4.22 5.84 18.19
CA ASN A 112 -3.95 7.27 18.43
C ASN A 112 -2.88 7.52 19.52
N LEU A 113 -2.55 6.49 20.30
CA LEU A 113 -1.51 6.52 21.32
C LEU A 113 -0.08 6.58 20.76
N THR A 114 0.14 6.22 19.48
CA THR A 114 1.48 6.29 18.87
C THR A 114 1.89 7.72 18.54
N LEU A 115 0.93 8.59 18.21
CA LEU A 115 1.20 10.01 17.93
C LEU A 115 1.49 10.82 19.20
N ILE A 116 0.90 10.44 20.33
CA ILE A 116 1.12 11.11 21.62
C ILE A 116 2.46 10.70 22.26
N LYS A 117 2.96 9.49 21.98
CA LYS A 117 4.23 8.98 22.58
C LYS A 117 5.51 9.48 21.89
N ILE A 118 5.40 10.13 20.74
CA ILE A 118 6.54 10.63 19.95
C ILE A 118 6.75 12.15 20.15
N LEU A 119 5.82 12.82 20.82
CA LEU A 119 5.89 14.25 21.14
C LEU A 119 6.29 14.48 22.60
#